data_AF-A0A0J6S006-F1
#
_entry.id   AF-A0A0J6S006-F1
#
_cell.length_a   1.000
_cell.length_b   1.000
_cell.length_c   1.000
_cell.angle_alpha   90.00
_cell.angle_beta   90.00
_cell.angle_gamma   90.00
#
_symmetry.space_group_name_H-M   'P 1'
#
loop_
_entity.id
_entity.type
_entity.pdbx_description
1 polymer ?
#
loop_
_entity_poly.entity_id
_entity_poly.type
_entity_poly.pdbx_seq_one_letter_code
_entity_poly.pdbx_strand_id
1 'polypeptide(L)'
;MAYRREALAFGAVLAAAVFAPGLAEAQGRDRCHDYATGMVAQDQRARGLRCPGWTSHSNYDNHYGWCQKQTPQRVQQAIANWQSRFQSCEFAASGSPAAKADAQRCIAYGDEMVRIDQAARGQACQGWTSHANRNIHIQWCQMQTPERVETALTNWRRRLRAC
;
A
#
# COMPACT_ATOMS: atom_id res chain seq x y z
N MET A 1 -42.39 -3.99 57.15
CA MET A 1 -41.02 -4.54 57.34
C MET A 1 -40.71 -5.50 56.21
N ALA A 2 -39.42 -5.57 55.81
CA ALA A 2 -38.75 -6.47 54.87
C ALA A 2 -38.36 -5.86 53.51
N TYR A 3 -37.12 -5.37 53.50
CA TYR A 3 -36.28 -5.13 52.31
C TYR A 3 -36.00 -6.45 51.58
N ARG A 4 -36.02 -6.45 50.25
CA ARG A 4 -35.11 -7.30 49.45
C ARG A 4 -34.49 -6.48 48.32
N ARG A 5 -33.18 -6.31 48.45
CA ARG A 5 -32.25 -5.84 47.42
C ARG A 5 -31.94 -7.03 46.51
N GLU A 6 -32.03 -6.88 45.21
CA GLU A 6 -31.29 -7.71 44.27
C GLU A 6 -30.40 -6.81 43.42
N ALA A 7 -29.10 -6.96 43.64
CA ALA A 7 -28.03 -6.29 42.93
C ALA A 7 -27.13 -7.39 42.37
N LEU A 8 -27.19 -7.64 41.06
CA LEU A 8 -26.23 -8.46 40.30
C LEU A 8 -26.37 -8.07 38.82
N ALA A 9 -25.36 -7.90 38.00
CA ALA A 9 -23.93 -7.65 38.17
C ALA A 9 -23.49 -7.16 36.78
N PHE A 10 -22.82 -6.01 36.69
CA PHE A 10 -22.21 -5.55 35.45
C PHE A 10 -21.02 -6.46 35.13
N GLY A 11 -21.21 -7.44 34.24
CA GLY A 11 -20.14 -8.23 33.67
C GLY A 11 -19.34 -7.38 32.68
N ALA A 12 -18.38 -6.60 33.19
CA ALA A 12 -17.36 -6.00 32.36
C ALA A 12 -16.42 -7.10 31.87
N VAL A 13 -16.63 -7.58 30.64
CA VAL A 13 -15.65 -8.40 29.92
C VAL A 13 -14.48 -7.48 29.55
N LEU A 14 -13.46 -7.45 30.41
CA LEU A 14 -12.15 -6.90 30.08
C LEU A 14 -11.54 -7.81 29.01
N ALA A 15 -11.70 -7.44 27.75
CA ALA A 15 -10.95 -8.01 26.65
C ALA A 15 -9.46 -7.68 26.87
N ALA A 16 -8.71 -8.64 27.40
CA ALA A 16 -7.25 -8.58 27.41
C ALA A 16 -6.76 -8.53 25.96
N ALA A 17 -6.27 -7.37 25.54
CA ALA A 17 -5.53 -7.23 24.29
C ALA A 17 -4.23 -8.02 24.43
N VAL A 18 -4.25 -9.27 23.95
CA VAL A 18 -3.05 -10.09 23.81
C VAL A 18 -2.19 -9.42 22.74
N PHE A 19 -1.19 -8.66 23.15
CA PHE A 19 -0.15 -8.15 22.26
C PHE A 19 0.58 -9.37 21.70
N ALA A 20 0.29 -9.72 20.45
CA ALA A 20 1.02 -10.74 19.70
C ALA A 20 2.22 -10.07 19.01
N PRO A 21 3.44 -10.11 19.60
CA PRO A 21 4.62 -9.44 19.04
C PRO A 21 4.96 -9.91 17.62
N GLY A 22 4.58 -11.13 17.25
CA GLY A 22 4.83 -11.69 15.91
C GLY A 22 4.03 -11.05 14.77
N LEU A 23 2.87 -10.44 15.04
CA LEU A 23 2.06 -9.79 13.99
C LEU A 23 2.69 -8.47 13.56
N ALA A 24 3.24 -7.69 14.49
CA ALA A 24 3.90 -6.43 14.19
C ALA A 24 5.22 -6.64 13.44
N GLU A 25 5.98 -7.70 13.75
CA GLU A 25 7.21 -8.05 13.04
C GLU A 25 6.96 -8.62 11.64
N ALA A 26 5.91 -9.43 11.46
CA ALA A 26 5.49 -9.89 10.13
C ALA A 26 5.02 -8.71 9.25
N GLN A 27 4.17 -7.83 9.79
CA GLN A 27 3.74 -6.60 9.12
C GLN A 27 4.92 -5.67 8.80
N GLY A 28 5.92 -5.60 9.69
CA GLY A 28 7.15 -4.83 9.48
C GLY A 28 8.02 -5.39 8.35
N ARG A 29 8.19 -6.73 8.28
CA ARG A 29 8.95 -7.42 7.23
C ARG A 29 8.29 -7.28 5.87
N ASP A 30 6.98 -7.49 5.79
CA ASP A 30 6.23 -7.36 4.55
C ASP A 30 6.27 -5.92 4.03
N ARG A 31 6.04 -4.94 4.92
CA ARG A 31 6.13 -3.50 4.57
C ARG A 31 7.50 -3.11 3.99
N CYS A 32 8.59 -3.58 4.61
CA CYS A 32 9.93 -3.21 4.16
C CYS A 32 10.36 -3.96 2.90
N HIS A 33 9.89 -5.20 2.72
CA HIS A 33 10.04 -5.92 1.47
C HIS A 33 9.39 -5.15 0.33
N ASP A 34 8.15 -4.72 0.56
CA ASP A 34 7.35 -3.97 -0.40
C ASP A 34 7.97 -2.62 -0.74
N TYR A 35 8.51 -1.92 0.26
CA TYR A 35 9.23 -0.66 0.04
C TYR A 35 10.48 -0.85 -0.82
N ALA A 36 11.30 -1.84 -0.49
CA ALA A 36 12.56 -2.09 -1.19
C ALA A 36 12.34 -2.52 -2.64
N THR A 37 11.44 -3.47 -2.89
CA THR A 37 10.97 -3.85 -4.24
C THR A 37 10.40 -2.63 -4.98
N GLY A 38 9.62 -1.83 -4.24
CA GLY A 38 9.18 -0.46 -4.54
C GLY A 38 10.22 0.39 -5.27
N MET A 39 11.30 0.64 -4.54
CA MET A 39 12.36 1.54 -4.91
C MET A 39 13.24 1.00 -6.05
N VAL A 40 13.50 -0.32 -6.07
CA VAL A 40 14.31 -0.95 -7.12
C VAL A 40 13.64 -0.81 -8.49
N ALA A 41 12.36 -1.18 -8.60
CA ALA A 41 11.67 -1.08 -9.89
C ALA A 41 11.53 0.38 -10.36
N GLN A 42 11.32 1.32 -9.43
CA GLN A 42 11.27 2.75 -9.77
C GLN A 42 12.63 3.24 -10.30
N ASP A 43 13.74 2.87 -9.67
CA ASP A 43 15.08 3.24 -10.10
C ASP A 43 15.43 2.67 -11.49
N GLN A 44 15.15 1.39 -11.72
CA GLN A 44 15.38 0.75 -13.02
C GLN A 44 14.63 1.47 -14.14
N ARG A 45 13.36 1.83 -13.89
CA ARG A 45 12.55 2.57 -14.84
C ARG A 45 13.07 3.98 -15.06
N ALA A 46 13.46 4.68 -13.99
CA ALA A 46 14.02 6.02 -14.08
C ALA A 46 15.29 6.05 -14.93
N ARG A 47 16.15 5.04 -14.78
CA ARG A 47 17.34 4.85 -15.61
C ARG A 47 16.98 4.55 -17.06
N GLY A 48 15.98 3.69 -17.30
CA GLY A 48 15.47 3.40 -18.65
C GLY A 48 14.92 4.63 -19.37
N LEU A 49 14.27 5.53 -18.63
CA LEU A 49 13.77 6.82 -19.10
C LEU A 49 14.86 7.90 -19.22
N ARG A 50 16.10 7.61 -18.81
CA ARG A 50 17.20 8.58 -18.73
C ARG A 50 16.85 9.84 -17.94
N CYS A 51 16.19 9.66 -16.79
CA CYS A 51 15.77 10.75 -15.92
C CYS A 51 16.90 11.75 -15.58
N PRO A 52 16.79 13.02 -15.97
CA PRO A 52 17.73 14.05 -15.55
C PRO A 52 17.70 14.21 -14.02
N GLY A 53 18.87 14.19 -13.39
CA GLY A 53 19.00 14.42 -11.94
C GLY A 53 18.46 13.31 -11.03
N TRP A 54 18.13 12.13 -11.57
CA TRP A 54 17.71 10.99 -10.75
C TRP A 54 18.89 10.42 -9.95
N THR A 55 18.71 10.33 -8.62
CA THR A 55 19.78 10.02 -7.66
C THR A 55 19.51 8.77 -6.81
N SER A 56 18.47 8.00 -7.15
CA SER A 56 18.21 6.73 -6.46
C SER A 56 19.12 5.60 -6.96
N HIS A 57 18.98 4.42 -6.37
CA HIS A 57 19.71 3.21 -6.72
C HIS A 57 18.82 1.96 -6.67
N SER A 58 19.21 0.92 -7.41
CA SER A 58 18.52 -0.39 -7.48
C SER A 58 18.99 -1.40 -6.43
N ASN A 59 19.75 -0.97 -5.41
CA ASN A 59 20.17 -1.86 -4.32
C ASN A 59 19.00 -2.13 -3.36
N TYR A 60 18.44 -3.34 -3.43
CA TYR A 60 17.34 -3.82 -2.59
C TYR A 60 17.71 -3.79 -1.10
N ASP A 61 18.84 -4.38 -0.71
CA ASP A 61 19.24 -4.55 0.70
C ASP A 61 19.41 -3.21 1.41
N ASN A 62 19.93 -2.20 0.71
CA ASN A 62 20.04 -0.84 1.25
C ASN A 62 18.67 -0.23 1.53
N HIS A 63 17.70 -0.39 0.63
CA HIS A 63 16.34 0.12 0.84
C HIS A 63 15.61 -0.65 1.95
N TYR A 64 15.76 -1.97 1.97
CA TYR A 64 15.17 -2.83 2.99
C TYR A 64 15.73 -2.51 4.38
N GLY A 65 17.06 -2.49 4.50
CA GLY A 65 17.76 -2.17 5.74
C GLY A 65 17.53 -0.73 6.21
N TRP A 66 17.35 0.22 5.29
CA TRP A 66 16.88 1.56 5.65
C TRP A 66 15.47 1.50 6.24
N CYS A 67 14.51 0.88 5.54
CA CYS A 67 13.12 0.81 5.99
C CYS A 67 12.96 0.19 7.38
N GLN A 68 13.71 -0.87 7.68
CA GLN A 68 13.68 -1.53 8.99
C GLN A 68 14.04 -0.59 10.14
N LYS A 69 14.88 0.42 9.88
CA LYS A 69 15.32 1.42 10.87
C LYS A 69 14.38 2.63 10.97
N GLN A 70 13.33 2.69 10.15
CA GLN A 70 12.44 3.85 10.06
C GLN A 70 11.02 3.57 10.54
N THR A 71 10.38 4.63 11.05
CA THR A 71 8.95 4.61 11.41
C THR A 71 8.06 4.42 10.17
N PRO A 72 6.85 3.85 10.34
CA PRO A 72 5.83 3.80 9.28
C PRO A 72 5.61 5.13 8.56
N GLN A 73 5.45 6.22 9.31
CA GLN A 73 5.21 7.54 8.73
C GLN A 73 6.39 8.02 7.88
N ARG A 74 7.63 7.78 8.34
CA ARG A 74 8.82 8.22 7.62
C ARG A 74 8.99 7.49 6.28
N VAL A 75 8.67 6.19 6.25
CA VAL A 75 8.68 5.38 5.03
C VAL A 75 7.60 5.85 4.05
N GLN A 76 6.37 6.14 4.54
CA GLN A 76 5.30 6.69 3.71
C GLN A 76 5.69 8.05 3.10
N GLN A 77 6.30 8.92 3.89
CA GLN A 77 6.79 10.21 3.39
C GLN A 77 7.91 10.04 2.35
N ALA A 78 8.83 9.09 2.56
CA ALA A 78 9.88 8.79 1.59
C ALA A 78 9.29 8.27 0.27
N ILE A 79 8.30 7.39 0.34
CA ILE A 79 7.55 6.91 -0.82
C ILE A 79 6.97 8.12 -1.58
N ALA A 80 6.23 9.01 -0.92
CA ALA A 80 5.65 10.19 -1.57
C ALA A 80 6.70 11.10 -2.23
N ASN A 81 7.83 11.34 -1.57
CA ASN A 81 8.90 12.17 -2.11
C ASN A 81 9.54 11.56 -3.36
N TRP A 82 9.85 10.26 -3.33
CA TRP A 82 10.42 9.55 -4.47
C TRP A 82 9.45 9.48 -5.64
N GLN A 83 8.16 9.34 -5.36
CA GLN A 83 7.10 9.41 -6.37
C GLN A 83 7.05 10.75 -7.08
N SER A 84 7.07 11.86 -6.33
CA SER A 84 7.08 13.21 -6.91
C SER A 84 8.29 13.42 -7.84
N ARG A 85 9.48 12.99 -7.40
CA ARG A 85 10.71 13.07 -8.22
C ARG A 85 10.60 12.23 -9.50
N PHE A 86 10.05 11.03 -9.39
CA PHE A 86 9.90 10.14 -10.54
C PHE A 86 8.91 10.69 -11.57
N GLN A 87 7.79 11.26 -11.12
CA GLN A 87 6.83 11.94 -11.98
C GLN A 87 7.47 13.08 -12.76
N SER A 88 8.24 13.96 -12.09
CA SER A 88 8.96 15.05 -12.75
C SER A 88 9.90 14.57 -13.85
N CYS A 89 10.60 13.45 -13.62
CA CYS A 89 11.42 12.85 -14.67
C CYS A 89 10.60 12.40 -15.88
N GLU A 90 9.52 11.66 -15.66
CA GLU A 90 8.82 11.00 -16.76
C GLU A 90 8.14 12.01 -17.68
N PHE A 91 7.70 13.16 -17.14
CA PHE A 91 7.29 14.32 -17.93
C PHE A 91 8.43 14.88 -18.78
N ALA A 92 9.62 15.08 -18.19
CA ALA A 92 10.77 15.57 -18.93
C ALA A 92 11.21 14.62 -20.07
N ALA A 93 11.12 13.30 -19.86
CA ALA A 93 11.56 12.30 -20.82
C ALA A 93 10.58 12.07 -21.99
N SER A 94 9.27 12.23 -21.78
CA SER A 94 8.24 11.88 -22.78
C SER A 94 7.82 13.03 -23.69
N GLY A 95 8.13 14.29 -23.33
CA GLY A 95 7.71 15.47 -24.10
C GLY A 95 6.19 15.61 -24.28
N SER A 96 5.40 14.81 -23.55
CA SER A 96 3.95 14.65 -23.72
C SER A 96 3.23 14.90 -22.39
N PRO A 97 2.12 15.66 -22.39
CA PRO A 97 1.35 15.98 -21.19
C PRO A 97 0.25 14.96 -20.89
N ALA A 98 0.32 13.71 -21.38
CA ALA A 98 -0.66 12.69 -21.01
C ALA A 98 -0.59 12.47 -19.50
N ALA A 99 -1.55 13.04 -18.78
CA ALA A 99 -1.57 13.04 -17.33
C ALA A 99 -1.63 11.59 -16.86
N LYS A 100 -0.62 11.16 -16.11
CA LYS A 100 -0.69 9.91 -15.37
C LYS A 100 -1.45 10.11 -14.07
N ALA A 101 -1.89 9.02 -13.47
CA ALA A 101 -2.46 9.10 -12.13
C ALA A 101 -1.45 9.75 -11.19
N ASP A 102 -1.88 10.81 -10.51
CA ASP A 102 -1.07 11.55 -9.55
C ASP A 102 -0.75 10.68 -8.32
N ALA A 103 0.20 11.14 -7.51
CA ALA A 103 0.69 10.36 -6.36
C ALA A 103 -0.44 10.06 -5.36
N GLN A 104 -1.34 11.02 -5.13
CA GLN A 104 -2.45 10.88 -4.20
C GLN A 104 -3.46 9.84 -4.71
N ARG A 105 -3.81 9.89 -6.00
CA ARG A 105 -4.63 8.87 -6.65
C ARG A 105 -3.99 7.49 -6.52
N CYS A 106 -2.68 7.36 -6.70
CA CYS A 106 -2.03 6.06 -6.60
C CYS A 106 -1.95 5.52 -5.18
N ILE A 107 -1.72 6.38 -4.19
CA ILE A 107 -1.83 6.05 -2.76
C ILE A 107 -3.24 5.51 -2.47
N ALA A 108 -4.27 6.24 -2.88
CA ALA A 108 -5.67 5.83 -2.68
C ALA A 108 -6.01 4.51 -3.40
N TYR A 109 -5.52 4.33 -4.63
CA TYR A 109 -5.67 3.06 -5.38
C TYR A 109 -5.00 1.90 -4.63
N GLY A 110 -3.79 2.10 -4.12
CA GLY A 110 -3.09 1.11 -3.32
C GLY A 110 -3.87 0.69 -2.07
N ASP A 111 -4.35 1.68 -1.29
CA ASP A 111 -5.16 1.44 -0.08
C ASP A 111 -6.45 0.67 -0.40
N GLU A 112 -7.14 1.07 -1.46
CA GLU A 112 -8.39 0.44 -1.86
C GLU A 112 -8.18 -0.99 -2.35
N MET A 113 -7.07 -1.26 -3.06
CA MET A 113 -6.74 -2.62 -3.48
C MET A 113 -6.42 -3.56 -2.30
N VAL A 114 -5.79 -3.05 -1.24
CA VAL A 114 -5.61 -3.81 0.02
C VAL A 114 -6.96 -4.15 0.63
N ARG A 115 -7.86 -3.15 0.73
CA ARG A 115 -9.20 -3.34 1.29
C ARG A 115 -10.01 -4.37 0.49
N ILE A 116 -9.98 -4.28 -0.84
CA ILE A 116 -10.67 -5.22 -1.74
C ILE A 116 -10.11 -6.64 -1.58
N ASP A 117 -8.79 -6.80 -1.50
CA ASP A 117 -8.15 -8.12 -1.32
C ASP A 117 -8.54 -8.76 0.01
N GLN A 118 -8.53 -7.99 1.10
CA GLN A 118 -8.96 -8.46 2.42
C GLN A 118 -10.43 -8.88 2.43
N ALA A 119 -11.32 -8.10 1.80
CA ALA A 119 -12.74 -8.44 1.68
C ALA A 119 -12.94 -9.74 0.89
N ALA A 120 -12.25 -9.90 -0.24
CA ALA A 120 -12.36 -11.10 -1.07
C ALA A 120 -11.90 -12.36 -0.33
N ARG A 121 -10.79 -12.26 0.42
CA ARG A 121 -10.31 -13.38 1.26
C ARG A 121 -11.30 -13.70 2.38
N GLY A 122 -11.91 -12.69 3.00
CA GLY A 122 -12.93 -12.87 4.03
C GLY A 122 -14.20 -13.57 3.53
N GLN A 123 -14.52 -13.42 2.23
CA GLN A 123 -15.65 -14.08 1.57
C GLN A 123 -15.27 -15.43 0.93
N ALA A 124 -14.01 -15.87 1.06
CA ALA A 124 -13.49 -17.08 0.42
C ALA A 124 -13.74 -17.11 -1.12
N CYS A 125 -13.58 -15.96 -1.78
CA CYS A 125 -13.82 -15.81 -3.22
C CYS A 125 -13.00 -16.80 -4.05
N GLN A 126 -13.70 -17.72 -4.72
CA GLN A 126 -13.07 -18.72 -5.58
C GLN A 126 -12.38 -18.04 -6.77
N GLY A 127 -11.13 -18.43 -7.04
CA GLY A 127 -10.34 -17.88 -8.13
C GLY A 127 -9.93 -16.41 -7.95
N TRP A 128 -9.86 -15.89 -6.72
CA TRP A 128 -9.31 -14.56 -6.45
C TRP A 128 -7.79 -14.53 -6.65
N THR A 129 -7.29 -13.60 -7.47
CA THR A 129 -5.88 -13.56 -7.90
C THR A 129 -5.16 -12.25 -7.54
N SER A 130 -5.78 -11.37 -6.77
CA SER A 130 -5.11 -10.15 -6.27
C SER A 130 -4.29 -10.44 -5.01
N HIS A 131 -3.58 -9.42 -4.52
CA HIS A 131 -2.77 -9.45 -3.31
C HIS A 131 -2.91 -8.16 -2.49
N ALA A 132 -2.66 -8.24 -1.18
CA ALA A 132 -2.68 -7.11 -0.24
C ALA A 132 -1.39 -6.26 -0.24
N ASN A 133 -0.47 -6.48 -1.18
CA ASN A 133 0.74 -5.67 -1.31
C ASN A 133 0.41 -4.27 -1.87
N ARG A 134 0.31 -3.30 -0.97
CA ARG A 134 -0.05 -1.90 -1.27
C ARG A 134 0.92 -1.24 -2.25
N ASN A 135 2.22 -1.46 -2.08
CA ASN A 135 3.24 -0.75 -2.86
C ASN A 135 3.28 -1.23 -4.31
N ILE A 136 3.06 -2.53 -4.55
CA ILE A 136 2.93 -3.04 -5.92
C ILE A 136 1.77 -2.37 -6.65
N HIS A 137 0.62 -2.19 -5.99
CA HIS A 137 -0.53 -1.50 -6.58
C HIS A 137 -0.23 -0.02 -6.88
N ILE A 138 0.45 0.65 -5.96
CA ILE A 138 0.90 2.04 -6.13
C ILE A 138 1.85 2.16 -7.33
N GLN A 139 2.84 1.26 -7.45
CA GLN A 139 3.77 1.24 -8.57
C GLN A 139 3.05 0.98 -9.88
N TRP A 140 2.13 0.01 -9.91
CA TRP A 140 1.33 -0.25 -11.10
C TRP A 140 0.55 0.98 -11.55
N CYS A 141 -0.13 1.64 -10.61
CA CYS A 141 -0.91 2.85 -10.86
C CYS A 141 -0.08 3.97 -11.50
N GLN A 142 1.16 4.17 -11.04
CA GLN A 142 2.06 5.20 -11.56
C GLN A 142 2.44 4.99 -13.03
N MET A 143 2.26 3.77 -13.54
CA MET A 143 2.50 3.45 -14.94
C MET A 143 1.28 3.71 -15.82
N GLN A 144 0.14 4.09 -15.24
CA GLN A 144 -1.14 4.22 -15.93
C GLN A 144 -1.64 5.67 -16.04
N THR A 145 -2.58 5.88 -16.95
CA THR A 145 -3.41 7.09 -16.97
C THR A 145 -4.49 7.01 -15.87
N PRO A 146 -5.02 8.14 -15.39
CA PRO A 146 -6.14 8.18 -14.45
C PRO A 146 -7.29 7.26 -14.89
N GLU A 147 -7.69 7.33 -16.16
CA GLU A 147 -8.81 6.56 -16.70
C GLU A 147 -8.56 5.05 -16.60
N ARG A 148 -7.31 4.62 -16.82
CA ARG A 148 -6.93 3.21 -16.72
C ARG A 148 -6.89 2.73 -15.27
N VAL A 149 -6.53 3.59 -14.33
CA VAL A 149 -6.62 3.30 -12.89
C VAL A 149 -8.08 3.16 -12.45
N GLU A 150 -8.95 4.11 -12.83
CA GLU A 150 -10.38 4.06 -12.50
C GLU A 150 -11.07 2.83 -13.12
N THR A 151 -10.70 2.49 -14.36
CA THR A 151 -11.19 1.28 -15.03
C THR A 151 -10.77 0.01 -14.29
N ALA A 152 -9.49 -0.10 -13.91
CA ALA A 152 -8.99 -1.24 -13.16
C ALA A 152 -9.70 -1.37 -11.80
N LEU A 153 -9.84 -0.26 -11.08
CA LEU A 153 -10.52 -0.24 -9.79
C LEU A 153 -12.00 -0.65 -9.91
N THR A 154 -12.68 -0.17 -10.95
CA THR A 154 -14.07 -0.57 -11.26
C THR A 154 -14.18 -2.07 -11.53
N ASN A 155 -13.25 -2.64 -12.28
CA ASN A 155 -13.21 -4.07 -12.57
C ASN A 155 -12.96 -4.91 -11.31
N TRP A 156 -12.04 -4.50 -10.45
CA TRP A 156 -11.78 -5.19 -9.18
C TRP A 156 -12.98 -5.17 -8.24
N ARG A 157 -13.63 -4.00 -8.11
CA ARG A 157 -14.87 -3.88 -7.32
C ARG A 157 -15.99 -4.74 -7.89
N ARG A 158 -16.11 -4.83 -9.22
CA ARG A 158 -17.09 -5.71 -9.88
C ARG A 158 -16.81 -7.18 -9.58
N ARG A 159 -15.54 -7.60 -9.68
CA ARG A 159 -15.12 -8.97 -9.38
C ARG A 159 -15.38 -9.34 -7.92
N LEU A 160 -15.15 -8.41 -6.98
CA LEU A 160 -15.50 -8.61 -5.56
C LEU A 160 -17.01 -8.76 -5.35
N ARG A 161 -17.86 -8.03 -6.08
CA ARG A 161 -19.33 -8.17 -5.97
C ARG A 161 -19.91 -9.41 -6.64
N ALA A 162 -19.15 -10.01 -7.55
CA ALA A 162 -19.51 -11.27 -8.22
C ALA A 162 -19.00 -12.49 -7.46
N CYS A 163 -18.29 -12.23 -6.35
CA CYS A 163 -18.15 -13.14 -5.25
C CYS A 163 -19.41 -13.01 -4.36
#